data_AF-N2AHC4-F1
#
_entry.id   AF-N2AHC4-F1
#
_cell.length_a   1.000
_cell.length_b   1.000
_cell.length_c   1.000
_cell.angle_alpha   90.00
_cell.angle_beta   90.00
_cell.angle_gamma   90.00
#
_symmetry.space_group_name_H-M   'P 1'
#
loop_
_entity.id
_entity.type
_entity.pdbx_description
1 polymer ?
#
loop_
_entity_poly.entity_id
_entity_poly.type
_entity_poly.pdbx_seq_one_letter_code
_entity_poly.pdbx_strand_id
1 'polypeptide(L)'
;MIVPSKHILAEKLAKATASSIPIMEQYKMLCNGALLPIDSMDVAEYLLNDLMKQMKERNIVFDVSDLPLTTPMEINIARQRLENILAQTDEIKYANKQCNQWKEIADYMSLLIKGGGKIIYDEDNAIEVPKDETPAYLEWILWRAALAIDHLANKPYEMRGFRLDSDFMPVSTAGGGKGDLYCEFDDFTILIEVTMSSSSRQEAMEGEPVRRHVSDAVLKYNKPVYGLFIAVKIDTNTAETFRQGIWYVKGDVKQRLDIVPLSLAQFQMFFMSMFRMKQANPEKLRDLILNCESRRDILEAPAWKQYISIIVTENSEELISGTFKQKNNVPPIIPAGAFLHHITFGDGQVVALDADFPKYSSKSISLPYLRGIPEEVTFSPDGKTLFHERFGEGAIVAYIVVFRNTMVHLSFPKAFDENTLLIE
;
A
#
# COMPACT_ATOMS: atom_id res chain seq x y z
N MET A 1 22.71 19.49 -12.10
CA MET A 1 23.61 19.25 -13.26
C MET A 1 22.73 18.88 -14.46
N ILE A 2 23.02 19.32 -15.69
CA ILE A 2 22.18 18.95 -16.85
C ILE A 2 22.49 17.49 -17.23
N VAL A 3 21.46 16.65 -17.37
CA VAL A 3 21.66 15.24 -17.78
C VAL A 3 22.35 15.14 -19.15
N PRO A 4 23.22 14.14 -19.37
CA PRO A 4 24.00 14.01 -20.60
C PRO A 4 23.13 14.04 -21.87
N SER A 5 22.00 13.35 -21.87
CA SER A 5 21.05 13.29 -23.00
C SER A 5 20.42 14.64 -23.36
N LYS A 6 20.41 15.61 -22.45
CA LYS A 6 19.87 16.95 -22.67
C LYS A 6 20.95 18.02 -22.81
N HIS A 7 22.22 17.68 -22.62
CA HIS A 7 23.32 18.65 -22.59
C HIS A 7 23.45 19.45 -23.91
N ILE A 8 23.49 18.75 -25.04
CA ILE A 8 23.60 19.36 -26.38
C ILE A 8 22.41 20.29 -26.65
N LEU A 9 21.19 19.84 -26.34
CA LEU A 9 19.99 20.65 -26.56
C LEU A 9 20.00 21.90 -25.67
N ALA A 10 20.35 21.76 -24.40
CA ALA A 10 20.45 22.88 -23.48
C ALA A 10 21.52 23.89 -23.93
N GLU A 11 22.66 23.43 -24.42
CA GLU A 11 23.71 24.30 -24.98
C GLU A 11 23.20 25.07 -26.21
N LYS A 12 22.47 24.41 -27.11
CA LYS A 12 21.88 25.05 -28.30
C LYS A 12 20.81 26.08 -27.92
N LEU A 13 19.98 25.78 -26.93
CA LEU A 13 18.98 26.72 -26.41
C LEU A 13 19.65 27.92 -25.72
N ALA A 14 20.71 27.71 -24.94
CA ALA A 14 21.42 28.79 -24.25
C ALA A 14 22.14 29.74 -25.22
N LYS A 15 22.53 29.26 -26.40
CA LYS A 15 23.14 30.08 -27.46
C LYS A 15 22.11 30.93 -28.23
N ALA A 16 20.82 30.67 -28.10
CA ALA A 16 19.78 31.53 -28.66
C ALA A 16 19.63 32.78 -27.79
N THR A 17 20.20 33.90 -28.24
CA THR A 17 20.26 35.17 -27.50
C THR A 17 18.97 35.99 -27.54
N ALA A 18 18.90 36.99 -26.64
CA ALA A 18 17.81 37.96 -26.54
C ALA A 18 17.54 38.65 -27.88
N SER A 19 16.28 38.57 -28.32
CA SER A 19 15.84 39.11 -29.60
C SER A 19 15.60 40.62 -29.51
N SER A 20 16.10 41.36 -30.50
CA SER A 20 15.87 42.80 -30.69
C SER A 20 14.53 43.11 -31.39
N ILE A 21 13.73 42.08 -31.67
CA ILE A 21 12.44 42.17 -32.35
C ILE A 21 11.40 42.81 -31.40
N PRO A 22 10.48 43.66 -31.90
CA PRO A 22 9.40 44.21 -31.10
C PRO A 22 8.58 43.13 -30.37
N ILE A 23 8.19 43.41 -29.12
CA ILE A 23 7.48 42.46 -28.25
C ILE A 23 6.21 41.86 -28.88
N MET A 24 5.48 42.65 -29.68
CA MET A 24 4.25 42.20 -30.34
C MET A 24 4.51 41.16 -31.43
N GLU A 25 5.64 41.24 -32.12
CA GLU A 25 6.04 40.24 -33.13
C GLU A 25 6.57 38.97 -32.46
N GLN A 26 7.33 39.10 -31.37
CA GLN A 26 7.71 37.95 -30.55
C GLN A 26 6.49 37.23 -29.99
N TYR A 27 5.49 37.96 -29.49
CA TYR A 27 4.24 37.39 -29.00
C TYR A 27 3.50 36.60 -30.08
N LYS A 28 3.34 37.17 -31.28
CA LYS A 28 2.75 36.45 -32.42
C LYS A 28 3.53 35.19 -32.78
N MET A 29 4.86 35.24 -32.77
CA MET A 29 5.72 34.08 -33.04
C MET A 29 5.54 32.99 -31.97
N LEU A 30 5.54 33.35 -30.68
CA LEU A 30 5.35 32.40 -29.58
C LEU A 30 3.96 31.74 -29.63
N CYS A 31 2.91 32.49 -29.97
CA CYS A 31 1.55 31.95 -30.12
C CYS A 31 1.41 31.00 -31.32
N ASN A 32 2.24 31.15 -32.36
CA ASN A 32 2.21 30.30 -33.56
C ASN A 32 3.23 29.15 -33.50
N GLY A 33 4.02 29.05 -32.43
CA GLY A 33 5.14 28.11 -32.30
C GLY A 33 6.44 28.74 -32.79
N ALA A 34 7.31 29.12 -31.85
CA ALA A 34 8.65 29.57 -32.18
C ALA A 34 9.53 28.39 -32.60
N LEU A 35 10.42 28.62 -33.57
CA LEU A 35 11.38 27.62 -34.00
C LEU A 35 12.29 27.22 -32.84
N LEU A 36 12.37 25.92 -32.59
CA LEU A 36 13.28 25.30 -31.65
C LEU A 36 14.53 24.78 -32.38
N PRO A 37 15.67 24.62 -31.71
CA PRO A 37 16.85 24.03 -32.32
C PRO A 37 16.58 22.67 -32.96
N ILE A 38 15.63 21.91 -32.42
CA ILE A 38 15.25 20.58 -32.91
C ILE A 38 14.45 20.59 -34.23
N ASP A 39 14.03 21.76 -34.71
CA ASP A 39 13.36 21.90 -36.01
C ASP A 39 14.37 21.91 -37.18
N SER A 40 15.66 22.08 -36.88
CA SER A 40 16.75 21.94 -37.84
C SER A 40 17.10 20.46 -38.04
N MET A 41 17.13 20.02 -39.30
CA MET A 41 17.49 18.64 -39.67
C MET A 41 18.86 18.25 -39.10
N ASP A 42 19.87 19.10 -39.28
CA ASP A 42 21.24 18.84 -38.81
C ASP A 42 21.30 18.66 -37.29
N VAL A 43 20.57 19.50 -36.55
CA VAL A 43 20.54 19.44 -35.08
C VAL A 43 19.76 18.21 -34.60
N ALA A 44 18.63 17.91 -35.22
CA ALA A 44 17.83 16.75 -34.90
C ALA A 44 18.61 15.44 -35.14
N GLU A 45 19.28 15.33 -36.29
CA GLU A 45 20.09 14.17 -36.66
C GLU A 45 21.30 14.00 -35.71
N TYR A 46 21.99 15.10 -35.40
CA TYR A 46 23.08 15.09 -34.44
C TYR A 46 22.64 14.60 -33.05
N LEU A 47 21.51 15.10 -32.54
CA LEU A 47 20.95 14.68 -31.25
C LEU A 47 20.54 13.21 -31.24
N LEU A 48 19.91 12.72 -32.32
CA LEU A 48 19.52 11.32 -32.42
C LEU A 48 20.76 10.40 -32.47
N ASN A 49 21.77 10.75 -33.26
CA ASN A 49 23.00 9.97 -33.37
C ASN A 49 23.79 9.93 -32.06
N ASP A 50 23.87 11.04 -31.34
CA ASP A 50 24.49 11.08 -30.01
C ASP A 50 23.75 10.18 -29.02
N LEU A 51 22.41 10.23 -29.00
CA LEU A 51 21.60 9.36 -28.15
C LEU A 51 21.79 7.88 -28.51
N MET A 52 21.78 7.52 -29.79
CA MET A 52 22.05 6.16 -30.26
C MET A 52 23.46 5.68 -29.85
N LYS A 53 24.45 6.58 -29.88
CA LYS A 53 25.81 6.28 -29.40
C LYS A 53 25.81 5.99 -27.90
N GLN A 54 25.20 6.84 -27.08
CA GLN A 54 25.07 6.62 -25.64
C GLN A 54 24.37 5.28 -25.32
N MET A 55 23.32 4.94 -26.07
CA MET A 55 22.61 3.67 -25.90
C MET A 55 23.49 2.46 -26.25
N LYS A 56 24.25 2.53 -27.34
CA LYS A 56 25.21 1.48 -27.74
C LYS A 56 26.32 1.30 -26.70
N GLU A 57 26.92 2.38 -26.21
CA GLU A 57 27.96 2.34 -25.17
C GLU A 57 27.46 1.68 -23.88
N ARG A 58 26.16 1.83 -23.58
CA ARG A 58 25.50 1.24 -22.43
C ARG A 58 24.91 -0.16 -22.69
N ASN A 59 25.12 -0.73 -23.88
CA ASN A 59 24.54 -2.00 -24.34
C ASN A 59 23.00 -2.07 -24.22
N ILE A 60 22.32 -0.94 -24.48
CA ILE A 60 20.86 -0.87 -24.48
C ILE A 60 20.38 -1.20 -25.89
N VAL A 61 19.45 -2.15 -25.99
CA VAL A 61 18.83 -2.54 -27.27
C VAL A 61 17.77 -1.50 -27.65
N PHE A 62 17.77 -1.07 -28.90
CA PHE A 62 16.77 -0.16 -29.45
C PHE A 62 16.58 -0.39 -30.96
N ASP A 63 15.44 0.06 -31.47
CA ASP A 63 15.13 0.06 -32.90
C ASP A 63 14.43 1.36 -33.31
N VAL A 64 14.87 1.89 -34.44
CA VAL A 64 14.34 3.12 -35.09
C VAL A 64 14.09 2.90 -36.58
N SER A 65 14.22 1.66 -37.06
CA SER A 65 14.16 1.30 -38.49
C SER A 65 12.75 1.40 -39.06
N ASP A 66 11.73 1.53 -38.20
CA ASP A 66 10.33 1.72 -38.58
C ASP A 66 10.02 3.12 -39.11
N LEU A 67 10.95 4.08 -38.93
CA LEU A 67 10.79 5.46 -39.38
C LEU A 67 11.76 5.76 -40.54
N PRO A 68 11.34 6.51 -41.58
CA PRO A 68 12.22 6.92 -42.67
C PRO A 68 13.34 7.87 -42.24
N LEU A 69 13.14 8.61 -41.14
CA LEU A 69 14.08 9.60 -40.59
C LEU A 69 14.49 10.69 -41.60
N THR A 70 13.57 11.04 -42.50
CA THR A 70 13.82 12.03 -43.57
C THR A 70 13.40 13.44 -43.20
N THR A 71 12.60 13.59 -42.14
CA THR A 71 12.12 14.89 -41.65
C THR A 71 12.53 15.12 -40.18
N PRO A 72 12.71 16.38 -39.74
CA PRO A 72 13.00 16.70 -38.34
C PRO A 72 11.92 16.16 -37.38
N MET A 73 10.66 16.12 -37.83
CA MET A 73 9.55 15.55 -37.06
C MET A 73 9.74 14.05 -36.81
N GLU A 74 10.02 13.27 -37.86
CA GLU A 74 10.30 11.83 -37.75
C GLU A 74 11.50 11.55 -36.82
N ILE A 75 12.57 12.34 -36.98
CA ILE A 75 13.76 12.23 -36.12
C ILE A 75 13.41 12.53 -34.67
N ASN A 76 12.60 13.55 -34.40
CA ASN A 76 12.18 13.89 -33.04
C ASN A 76 11.28 12.82 -32.41
N ILE A 77 10.42 12.17 -33.19
CA ILE A 77 9.63 11.01 -32.73
C ILE A 77 10.57 9.86 -32.34
N ALA A 78 11.53 9.53 -33.20
CA ALA A 78 12.53 8.50 -32.91
C ALA A 78 13.35 8.84 -31.65
N ARG A 79 13.84 10.08 -31.54
CA ARG A 79 14.56 10.58 -30.37
C ARG A 79 13.73 10.47 -29.09
N GLN A 80 12.46 10.88 -29.11
CA GLN A 80 11.59 10.78 -27.94
C GLN A 80 11.38 9.31 -27.52
N ARG A 81 11.23 8.40 -28.49
CA ARG A 81 11.14 6.96 -28.19
C ARG A 81 12.42 6.46 -27.51
N LEU A 82 13.59 6.82 -28.04
CA LEU A 82 14.88 6.43 -27.45
C LEU A 82 15.10 7.03 -26.06
N GLU A 83 14.68 8.28 -25.84
CA GLU A 83 14.72 8.93 -24.51
C GLU A 83 13.85 8.18 -23.50
N ASN A 84 12.66 7.73 -23.91
CA ASN A 84 11.79 6.93 -23.05
C ASN A 84 12.43 5.59 -22.70
N ILE A 85 13.02 4.88 -23.66
CA ILE A 85 13.73 3.61 -23.41
C ILE A 85 14.91 3.84 -22.44
N LEU A 86 15.66 4.93 -22.63
CA LEU A 86 16.77 5.29 -21.76
C LEU A 86 16.30 5.56 -20.33
N ALA A 87 15.26 6.38 -20.16
CA ALA A 87 14.67 6.70 -18.85
C ALA A 87 14.15 5.44 -18.14
N GLN A 88 13.41 4.58 -18.85
CA GLN A 88 12.94 3.30 -18.31
C GLN A 88 14.09 2.37 -17.91
N THR A 89 15.17 2.36 -18.69
CA THR A 89 16.37 1.58 -18.36
C THR A 89 17.07 2.13 -17.11
N ASP A 90 17.17 3.45 -16.99
CA ASP A 90 17.73 4.11 -15.82
C ASP A 90 16.87 3.85 -14.57
N GLU A 91 15.56 3.83 -14.71
CA GLU A 91 14.64 3.51 -13.62
C GLU A 91 14.75 2.06 -13.15
N ILE A 92 14.94 1.10 -14.06
CA ILE A 92 15.24 -0.29 -13.69
C ILE A 92 16.57 -0.36 -12.92
N LYS A 93 17.60 0.36 -13.37
CA LYS A 93 18.89 0.41 -12.66
C LYS A 93 18.77 1.08 -11.30
N TYR A 94 17.93 2.10 -11.17
CA TYR A 94 17.61 2.75 -9.91
C TYR A 94 16.90 1.78 -8.96
N ALA A 95 15.90 1.04 -9.46
CA ALA A 95 15.15 0.04 -8.70
C ALA A 95 16.05 -1.05 -8.11
N ASN A 96 16.98 -1.59 -8.90
CA ASN A 96 17.92 -2.63 -8.45
C ASN A 96 18.84 -2.21 -7.29
N LYS A 97 18.95 -0.90 -7.01
CA LYS A 97 19.75 -0.38 -5.88
C LYS A 97 18.94 -0.24 -4.60
N GLN A 98 17.60 -0.23 -4.67
CA GLN A 98 16.74 0.15 -3.54
C GLN A 98 16.85 -0.82 -2.36
N CYS A 99 17.07 -2.11 -2.62
CA CYS A 99 17.27 -3.12 -1.56
C CYS A 99 18.43 -2.77 -0.61
N ASN A 100 19.47 -2.09 -1.10
CA ASN A 100 20.62 -1.64 -0.31
C ASN A 100 20.42 -0.25 0.33
N GLN A 101 19.36 0.46 -0.04
CA GLN A 101 19.02 1.80 0.44
C GLN A 101 17.88 1.80 1.48
N TRP A 102 17.49 0.62 1.98
CA TRP A 102 16.36 0.47 2.91
C TRP A 102 16.44 1.36 4.16
N LYS A 103 17.66 1.71 4.63
CA LYS A 103 17.84 2.63 5.76
C LYS A 103 17.44 4.07 5.40
N GLU A 104 17.92 4.56 4.27
CA GLU A 104 17.54 5.88 3.75
C GLU A 104 16.03 5.92 3.49
N ILE A 105 15.47 4.83 2.94
CA ILE A 105 14.02 4.69 2.74
C ILE A 105 13.26 4.86 4.07
N ALA A 106 13.71 4.17 5.12
CA ALA A 106 13.13 4.30 6.46
C ALA A 106 13.32 5.71 7.06
N ASP A 107 14.44 6.39 6.78
CA ASP A 107 14.68 7.75 7.27
C ASP A 107 13.74 8.77 6.60
N TYR A 108 13.48 8.63 5.30
CA TYR A 108 12.43 9.39 4.61
C TYR A 108 11.04 9.14 5.19
N MET A 109 10.69 7.89 5.52
CA MET A 109 9.43 7.59 6.23
C MET A 109 9.39 8.31 7.59
N SER A 110 10.51 8.37 8.31
CA SER A 110 10.61 9.10 9.58
C SER A 110 10.38 10.60 9.42
N LEU A 111 10.87 11.20 8.33
CA LEU A 111 10.59 12.60 8.00
C LEU A 111 9.11 12.82 7.69
N LEU A 112 8.48 11.94 6.91
CA LEU A 112 7.06 12.04 6.57
C LEU A 112 6.15 11.89 7.79
N ILE A 113 6.46 10.97 8.71
CA ILE A 113 5.75 10.82 9.99
C ILE A 113 5.79 12.13 10.80
N LYS A 114 6.86 12.91 10.69
CA LYS A 114 7.03 14.22 11.36
C LYS A 114 6.44 15.40 10.58
N GLY A 115 5.88 15.18 9.39
CA GLY A 115 5.36 16.23 8.51
C GLY A 115 6.44 16.94 7.67
N GLY A 116 7.50 16.23 7.30
CA GLY A 116 8.62 16.73 6.50
C GLY A 116 9.83 17.17 7.34
N GLY A 117 10.79 17.81 6.69
CA GLY A 117 12.03 18.30 7.30
C GLY A 117 13.28 17.68 6.69
N LYS A 118 14.40 17.76 7.43
CA LYS A 118 15.73 17.38 6.94
C LYS A 118 16.47 16.50 7.94
N ILE A 119 17.18 15.49 7.44
CA ILE A 119 18.18 14.70 8.19
C ILE A 119 19.53 14.95 7.54
N ILE A 120 20.52 15.33 8.34
CA ILE A 120 21.91 15.53 7.91
C ILE A 120 22.72 14.37 8.48
N TYR A 121 23.36 13.60 7.62
CA TYR A 121 24.24 12.51 8.02
C TYR A 121 25.67 13.01 8.24
N ASP A 122 26.17 13.83 7.30
CA ASP A 122 27.48 14.47 7.32
C ASP A 122 27.49 15.74 6.43
N GLU A 123 28.67 16.29 6.13
CA GLU A 123 28.83 17.52 5.34
C GLU A 123 28.30 17.42 3.91
N ASP A 124 28.33 16.23 3.30
CA ASP A 124 27.97 16.00 1.90
C ASP A 124 26.66 15.21 1.73
N ASN A 125 26.19 14.54 2.78
CA ASN A 125 25.02 13.66 2.74
C ASN A 125 23.89 14.16 3.63
N ALA A 126 22.77 14.53 3.01
CA ALA A 126 21.53 14.87 3.69
C ALA A 126 20.32 14.48 2.85
N ILE A 127 19.22 14.17 3.52
CA ILE A 127 17.91 13.97 2.89
C ILE A 127 16.92 15.02 3.39
N GLU A 128 16.00 15.42 2.52
CA GLU A 128 15.02 16.44 2.80
C GLU A 128 13.67 16.07 2.20
N VAL A 129 12.59 16.37 2.95
CA VAL A 129 11.21 16.31 2.49
C VAL A 129 10.61 17.70 2.67
N PRO A 130 10.41 18.46 1.59
CA PRO A 130 9.71 19.74 1.65
C PRO A 130 8.30 19.55 2.20
N LYS A 131 7.89 20.40 3.14
CA LYS A 131 6.59 20.23 3.84
C LYS A 131 5.40 20.24 2.89
N ASP A 132 5.47 21.08 1.87
CA ASP A 132 4.41 21.26 0.87
C ASP A 132 4.39 20.14 -0.19
N GLU A 133 5.40 19.27 -0.20
CA GLU A 133 5.54 18.15 -1.15
C GLU A 133 5.37 16.78 -0.49
N THR A 134 5.03 16.75 0.80
CA THR A 134 4.85 15.50 1.57
C THR A 134 3.95 14.46 0.89
N PRO A 135 2.84 14.79 0.18
CA PRO A 135 2.05 13.79 -0.53
C PRO A 135 2.84 13.09 -1.65
N ALA A 136 3.57 13.84 -2.48
CA ALA A 136 4.36 13.27 -3.57
C ALA A 136 5.52 12.41 -3.04
N TYR A 137 6.15 12.85 -1.95
CA TYR A 137 7.18 12.06 -1.27
C TYR A 137 6.63 10.80 -0.60
N LEU A 138 5.37 10.79 -0.15
CA LEU A 138 4.75 9.59 0.42
C LEU A 138 4.56 8.51 -0.65
N GLU A 139 3.99 8.85 -1.81
CA GLU A 139 3.87 7.90 -2.92
C GLU A 139 5.23 7.38 -3.36
N TRP A 140 6.20 8.30 -3.51
CA TRP A 140 7.55 7.97 -3.92
C TRP A 140 8.27 7.05 -2.94
N ILE A 141 8.15 7.29 -1.63
CA ILE A 141 8.87 6.47 -0.66
C ILE A 141 8.28 5.07 -0.53
N LEU A 142 6.96 4.93 -0.70
CA LEU A 142 6.31 3.62 -0.71
C LEU A 142 6.63 2.86 -2.01
N TRP A 143 6.77 3.56 -3.13
CA TRP A 143 7.32 2.99 -4.36
C TRP A 143 8.74 2.47 -4.13
N ARG A 144 9.64 3.30 -3.58
CA ARG A 144 11.01 2.87 -3.24
C ARG A 144 11.02 1.68 -2.28
N ALA A 145 10.12 1.65 -1.29
CA ALA A 145 10.00 0.53 -0.36
C ALA A 145 9.59 -0.76 -1.06
N ALA A 146 8.62 -0.69 -1.98
CA ALA A 146 8.21 -1.85 -2.76
C ALA A 146 9.31 -2.33 -3.73
N LEU A 147 10.04 -1.40 -4.36
CA LEU A 147 11.24 -1.73 -5.15
C LEU A 147 12.34 -2.38 -4.31
N ALA A 148 12.50 -1.97 -3.04
CA ALA A 148 13.47 -2.56 -2.15
C ALA A 148 13.11 -4.00 -1.75
N ILE A 149 11.80 -4.32 -1.62
CA ILE A 149 11.29 -5.67 -1.33
C ILE A 149 11.48 -6.60 -2.55
N ASP A 150 11.53 -6.04 -3.76
CA ASP A 150 11.82 -6.73 -5.02
C ASP A 150 10.72 -7.74 -5.43
N HIS A 151 11.02 -8.62 -6.39
CA HIS A 151 10.16 -9.71 -6.90
C HIS A 151 8.95 -9.24 -7.73
N LEU A 152 8.95 -7.97 -8.19
CA LEU A 152 7.89 -7.45 -9.04
C LEU A 152 7.91 -8.11 -10.43
N ALA A 153 6.75 -8.60 -10.86
CA ALA A 153 6.50 -9.07 -12.21
C ALA A 153 6.35 -7.90 -13.20
N ASN A 154 5.68 -6.82 -12.78
CA ASN A 154 5.59 -5.59 -13.57
C ASN A 154 6.84 -4.71 -13.43
N LYS A 155 7.09 -3.83 -14.40
CA LYS A 155 8.28 -2.97 -14.38
C LYS A 155 8.12 -1.82 -13.38
N PRO A 156 9.23 -1.31 -12.78
CA PRO A 156 9.18 -0.18 -11.84
C PRO A 156 8.39 1.04 -12.33
N TYR A 157 8.47 1.35 -13.63
CA TYR A 157 7.78 2.47 -14.27
C TYR A 157 6.30 2.19 -14.61
N GLU A 158 5.85 0.94 -14.54
CA GLU A 158 4.45 0.53 -14.74
C GLU A 158 3.68 0.51 -13.42
N MET A 159 4.41 0.47 -12.31
CA MET A 159 3.87 0.36 -10.95
C MET A 159 3.24 1.66 -10.45
N ARG A 160 3.76 2.82 -10.86
CA ARG A 160 3.46 4.12 -10.24
C ARG A 160 2.66 5.06 -11.14
N GLY A 161 1.84 5.92 -10.52
CA GLY A 161 1.11 7.01 -11.18
C GLY A 161 1.79 8.39 -11.16
N PHE A 162 2.70 8.63 -10.20
CA PHE A 162 3.40 9.90 -10.05
C PHE A 162 4.51 10.11 -11.08
N ARG A 163 5.08 11.32 -11.14
CA ARG A 163 6.21 11.68 -12.04
C ARG A 163 7.52 11.84 -11.29
N LEU A 164 8.61 11.48 -11.96
CA LEU A 164 9.98 11.62 -11.47
C LEU A 164 10.75 12.61 -12.35
N ASP A 165 11.69 13.33 -11.74
CA ASP A 165 12.69 14.08 -12.46
C ASP A 165 13.90 13.22 -12.85
N SER A 166 14.93 13.85 -13.41
CA SER A 166 16.16 13.18 -13.80
C SER A 166 17.00 12.61 -12.65
N ASP A 167 16.81 13.13 -11.44
CA ASP A 167 17.52 12.71 -10.24
C ASP A 167 16.69 11.67 -9.44
N PHE A 168 15.59 11.18 -10.02
CA PHE A 168 14.63 10.26 -9.41
C PHE A 168 13.92 10.84 -8.17
N MET A 169 13.78 12.16 -8.11
CA MET A 169 12.96 12.85 -7.10
C MET A 169 11.51 13.00 -7.60
N PRO A 170 10.50 12.94 -6.70
CA PRO A 170 9.11 13.08 -7.08
C PRO A 170 8.78 14.53 -7.46
N VAL A 171 8.02 14.70 -8.55
CA VAL A 171 7.62 16.01 -9.10
C VAL A 171 6.16 16.32 -8.82
N SER A 172 5.30 15.31 -8.83
CA SER A 172 3.86 15.44 -8.59
C SER A 172 3.30 14.14 -8.05
N THR A 173 2.16 14.17 -7.38
CA THR A 173 1.38 12.98 -7.02
C THR A 173 0.84 12.26 -8.26
N ALA A 174 0.30 11.05 -8.07
CA ALA A 174 -0.47 10.34 -9.06
C ALA A 174 -1.69 11.17 -9.51
N GLY A 175 -2.06 11.03 -10.79
CA GLY A 175 -3.28 11.64 -11.31
C GLY A 175 -4.52 10.91 -10.82
N GLY A 176 -5.62 11.63 -10.61
CA GLY A 176 -6.88 11.03 -10.18
C GLY A 176 -7.41 9.95 -11.13
N GLY A 177 -8.09 8.94 -10.58
CA GLY A 177 -8.76 7.86 -11.33
C GLY A 177 -7.96 6.56 -11.45
N LYS A 178 -6.76 6.48 -10.88
CA LYS A 178 -5.99 5.26 -10.67
C LYS A 178 -5.48 5.23 -9.24
N GLY A 179 -5.22 4.04 -8.71
CA GLY A 179 -4.53 3.93 -7.43
C GLY A 179 -3.05 4.27 -7.53
N ASP A 180 -2.42 4.49 -6.39
CA ASP A 180 -1.06 5.04 -6.34
C ASP A 180 0.00 4.06 -6.85
N LEU A 181 0.01 2.83 -6.31
CA LEU A 181 1.02 1.81 -6.63
C LEU A 181 0.41 0.42 -6.87
N TYR A 182 0.61 -0.12 -8.07
CA TYR A 182 0.22 -1.48 -8.43
C TYR A 182 1.44 -2.42 -8.35
N CYS A 183 1.58 -3.12 -7.22
CA CYS A 183 2.64 -4.10 -7.01
C CYS A 183 2.19 -5.47 -7.53
N GLU A 184 2.66 -5.85 -8.71
CA GLU A 184 2.32 -7.14 -9.30
C GLU A 184 3.40 -8.18 -8.97
N PHE A 185 3.02 -9.27 -8.30
CA PHE A 185 3.89 -10.42 -8.04
C PHE A 185 3.38 -11.64 -8.81
N ASP A 186 4.12 -12.74 -8.83
CA ASP A 186 3.73 -13.94 -9.60
C ASP A 186 2.35 -14.46 -9.16
N ASP A 187 2.14 -14.63 -7.86
CA ASP A 187 0.94 -15.28 -7.31
C ASP A 187 -0.15 -14.31 -6.82
N PHE A 188 0.15 -13.03 -6.66
CA PHE A 188 -0.80 -12.04 -6.13
C PHE A 188 -0.47 -10.61 -6.56
N THR A 189 -1.38 -9.68 -6.32
CA THR A 189 -1.19 -8.23 -6.50
C THR A 189 -1.44 -7.51 -5.18
N ILE A 190 -0.61 -6.52 -4.86
CA ILE A 190 -0.89 -5.55 -3.79
C ILE A 190 -1.11 -4.19 -4.42
N LEU A 191 -2.30 -3.62 -4.23
CA LEU A 191 -2.57 -2.22 -4.54
C LEU A 191 -2.29 -1.41 -3.28
N ILE A 192 -1.26 -0.57 -3.31
CA ILE A 192 -0.95 0.36 -2.21
C ILE A 192 -1.57 1.71 -2.55
N GLU A 193 -2.38 2.22 -1.63
CA GLU A 193 -2.97 3.56 -1.65
C GLU A 193 -2.45 4.32 -0.46
N VAL A 194 -2.04 5.57 -0.65
CA VAL A 194 -1.38 6.37 0.37
C VAL A 194 -2.03 7.73 0.53
N THR A 195 -2.03 8.26 1.76
CA THR A 195 -2.53 9.61 1.98
C THR A 195 -1.84 10.33 3.12
N MET A 196 -1.65 11.63 2.92
CA MET A 196 -1.31 12.57 4.01
C MET A 196 -2.57 13.14 4.68
N SER A 197 -3.76 12.86 4.14
CA SER A 197 -5.02 13.30 4.74
C SER A 197 -5.24 12.61 6.09
N SER A 198 -5.99 13.27 6.97
CA SER A 198 -6.32 12.76 8.30
C SER A 198 -7.70 13.25 8.72
N SER A 199 -8.22 12.71 9.83
CA SER A 199 -9.57 13.00 10.36
C SER A 199 -10.68 12.65 9.37
N SER A 200 -11.89 13.20 9.55
CA SER A 200 -13.04 12.93 8.67
C SER A 200 -12.80 13.29 7.20
N ARG A 201 -11.84 14.17 6.90
CA ARG A 201 -11.43 14.44 5.51
C ARG A 201 -10.81 13.23 4.84
N GLN A 202 -10.11 12.38 5.58
CA GLN A 202 -9.57 11.13 5.06
C GLN A 202 -10.69 10.25 4.51
N GLU A 203 -11.81 10.14 5.23
CA GLU A 203 -12.93 9.36 4.73
C GLU A 203 -13.56 9.96 3.47
N ALA A 204 -13.74 11.28 3.47
CA ALA A 204 -14.31 11.98 2.32
C ALA A 204 -13.43 11.89 1.06
N MET A 205 -12.10 11.81 1.22
CA MET A 205 -11.14 11.79 0.13
C MET A 205 -10.81 10.37 -0.34
N GLU A 206 -10.71 9.42 0.58
CA GLU A 206 -10.13 8.10 0.30
C GLU A 206 -11.17 6.97 0.33
N GLY A 207 -12.29 7.15 1.03
CA GLY A 207 -13.25 6.08 1.28
C GLY A 207 -13.83 5.48 -0.01
N GLU A 208 -14.27 6.32 -0.97
CA GLU A 208 -14.74 5.85 -2.28
C GLU A 208 -13.57 5.49 -3.22
N PRO A 209 -12.58 6.38 -3.46
CA PRO A 209 -11.60 6.12 -4.50
C PRO A 209 -10.78 4.86 -4.26
N VAL A 210 -10.35 4.62 -3.02
CA VAL A 210 -9.58 3.43 -2.65
C VAL A 210 -10.38 2.16 -2.90
N ARG A 211 -11.65 2.11 -2.48
CA ARG A 211 -12.52 0.94 -2.74
C ARG A 211 -12.72 0.72 -4.24
N ARG A 212 -12.95 1.79 -5.01
CA ARG A 212 -13.10 1.70 -6.46
C ARG A 212 -11.83 1.18 -7.13
N HIS A 213 -10.65 1.69 -6.77
CA HIS A 213 -9.39 1.25 -7.36
C HIS A 213 -9.05 -0.20 -7.02
N VAL A 214 -9.34 -0.66 -5.79
CA VAL A 214 -9.17 -2.06 -5.39
C VAL A 214 -10.15 -2.96 -6.15
N SER A 215 -11.41 -2.55 -6.29
CA SER A 215 -12.39 -3.23 -7.15
C SER A 215 -11.90 -3.35 -8.59
N ASP A 216 -11.44 -2.24 -9.19
CA ASP A 216 -10.93 -2.20 -10.56
C ASP A 216 -9.71 -3.11 -10.72
N ALA A 217 -8.83 -3.18 -9.71
CA ALA A 217 -7.70 -4.10 -9.68
C ALA A 217 -8.16 -5.57 -9.65
N VAL A 218 -9.12 -5.94 -8.81
CA VAL A 218 -9.67 -7.30 -8.77
C VAL A 218 -10.28 -7.71 -10.12
N LEU A 219 -10.92 -6.77 -10.83
CA LEU A 219 -11.47 -7.04 -12.17
C LEU A 219 -10.38 -7.15 -13.25
N LYS A 220 -9.26 -6.46 -13.07
CA LYS A 220 -8.14 -6.43 -14.02
C LYS A 220 -7.24 -7.66 -13.91
N TYR A 221 -6.95 -8.12 -12.70
CA TYR A 221 -5.95 -9.15 -12.42
C TYR A 221 -6.60 -10.53 -12.20
N ASN A 222 -6.08 -11.56 -12.90
CA ASN A 222 -6.51 -12.95 -12.70
C ASN A 222 -5.74 -13.64 -11.54
N LYS A 223 -5.57 -12.92 -10.43
CA LYS A 223 -4.89 -13.38 -9.21
C LYS A 223 -5.43 -12.62 -8.00
N PRO A 224 -5.26 -13.13 -6.76
CA PRO A 224 -5.67 -12.43 -5.55
C PRO A 224 -5.13 -11.00 -5.49
N VAL A 225 -6.00 -10.06 -5.15
CA VAL A 225 -5.65 -8.64 -5.02
C VAL A 225 -5.88 -8.21 -3.58
N TYR A 226 -4.85 -7.61 -3.00
CA TYR A 226 -4.88 -7.07 -1.63
C TYR A 226 -4.73 -5.56 -1.67
N GLY A 227 -5.65 -4.83 -1.06
CA GLY A 227 -5.54 -3.40 -0.82
C GLY A 227 -4.75 -3.12 0.46
N LEU A 228 -3.71 -2.31 0.35
CA LEU A 228 -2.94 -1.81 1.47
C LEU A 228 -3.06 -0.29 1.53
N PHE A 229 -3.77 0.23 2.52
CA PHE A 229 -3.95 1.66 2.70
C PHE A 229 -2.98 2.20 3.75
N ILE A 230 -2.17 3.21 3.40
CA ILE A 230 -1.12 3.74 4.28
C ILE A 230 -1.29 5.24 4.49
N ALA A 231 -1.38 5.65 5.75
CA ALA A 231 -1.42 7.07 6.12
C ALA A 231 -0.57 7.36 7.35
N VAL A 232 -0.22 8.62 7.62
CA VAL A 232 0.44 8.98 8.89
C VAL A 232 -0.46 8.65 10.09
N LYS A 233 -1.78 8.86 9.95
CA LYS A 233 -2.78 8.52 10.95
C LYS A 233 -4.04 7.97 10.27
N ILE A 234 -4.57 6.88 10.82
CA ILE A 234 -5.79 6.23 10.32
C ILE A 234 -7.01 6.73 11.09
N ASP A 235 -7.89 7.43 10.39
CA ASP A 235 -9.20 7.83 10.87
C ASP A 235 -10.07 6.59 11.15
N THR A 236 -10.90 6.66 12.19
CA THR A 236 -11.74 5.52 12.57
C THR A 236 -12.84 5.24 11.56
N ASN A 237 -13.43 6.26 10.94
CA ASN A 237 -14.48 6.06 9.93
C ASN A 237 -13.89 5.47 8.66
N THR A 238 -12.68 5.88 8.27
CA THR A 238 -11.97 5.25 7.16
C THR A 238 -11.60 3.81 7.43
N ALA A 239 -11.15 3.49 8.64
CA ALA A 239 -10.97 2.10 9.04
C ALA A 239 -12.31 1.32 8.97
N GLU A 240 -13.43 1.90 9.41
CA GLU A 240 -14.75 1.25 9.32
C GLU A 240 -15.17 0.98 7.86
N THR A 241 -14.97 1.95 6.97
CA THR A 241 -15.26 1.80 5.54
C THR A 241 -14.47 0.64 4.92
N PHE A 242 -13.18 0.52 5.25
CA PHE A 242 -12.33 -0.57 4.76
C PHE A 242 -12.61 -1.90 5.45
N ARG A 243 -13.01 -1.87 6.73
CA ARG A 243 -13.42 -3.05 7.49
C ARG A 243 -14.63 -3.72 6.84
N GLN A 244 -15.64 -2.94 6.47
CA GLN A 244 -16.80 -3.45 5.74
C GLN A 244 -16.37 -3.94 4.36
N GLY A 245 -15.56 -3.15 3.64
CA GLY A 245 -14.95 -3.57 2.38
C GLY A 245 -15.97 -3.93 1.30
N ILE A 246 -17.18 -3.37 1.33
CA ILE A 246 -18.23 -3.68 0.34
C ILE A 246 -18.17 -2.68 -0.80
N TRP A 247 -18.21 -3.23 -2.02
CA TRP A 247 -18.39 -2.49 -3.27
C TRP A 247 -19.41 -3.19 -4.16
N TYR A 248 -20.11 -2.44 -5.01
CA TYR A 248 -21.04 -3.00 -5.99
C TYR A 248 -20.54 -2.63 -7.39
N VAL A 249 -20.20 -3.63 -8.18
CA VAL A 249 -19.84 -3.44 -9.59
C VAL A 249 -21.10 -3.35 -10.45
N LYS A 250 -20.94 -3.11 -11.76
CA LYS A 250 -22.08 -2.98 -12.69
C LYS A 250 -23.00 -4.21 -12.60
N GLY A 251 -24.31 -3.94 -12.56
CA GLY A 251 -25.33 -4.98 -12.41
C GLY A 251 -25.59 -5.39 -10.95
N ASP A 252 -25.27 -4.51 -9.99
CA ASP A 252 -25.51 -4.69 -8.55
C ASP A 252 -24.84 -5.94 -7.97
N VAL A 253 -23.74 -6.38 -8.58
CA VAL A 253 -22.97 -7.53 -8.10
C VAL A 253 -22.10 -7.07 -6.93
N LYS A 254 -22.40 -7.61 -5.75
CA LYS A 254 -21.62 -7.36 -4.54
C LYS A 254 -20.22 -7.95 -4.68
N GLN A 255 -19.22 -7.12 -4.41
CA GLN A 255 -17.82 -7.49 -4.30
C GLN A 255 -17.32 -7.18 -2.90
N ARG A 256 -16.62 -8.13 -2.30
CA ARG A 256 -15.95 -7.95 -1.02
C ARG A 256 -14.47 -7.68 -1.29
N LEU A 257 -13.99 -6.56 -0.77
CA LEU A 257 -12.64 -6.05 -0.99
C LEU A 257 -11.80 -6.25 0.26
N ASP A 258 -10.57 -6.71 0.09
CA ASP A 258 -9.63 -6.90 1.20
C ASP A 258 -8.73 -5.68 1.28
N ILE A 259 -9.06 -4.75 2.18
CA ILE A 259 -8.34 -3.48 2.34
C ILE A 259 -7.89 -3.34 3.78
N VAL A 260 -6.58 -3.38 4.02
CA VAL A 260 -5.99 -3.25 5.36
C VAL A 260 -5.37 -1.86 5.54
N PRO A 261 -5.82 -1.07 6.52
CA PRO A 261 -5.21 0.20 6.84
C PRO A 261 -4.03 0.03 7.81
N LEU A 262 -2.84 0.50 7.41
CA LEU A 262 -1.67 0.62 8.27
C LEU A 262 -1.25 2.09 8.42
N SER A 263 -0.85 2.49 9.62
CA SER A 263 -0.09 3.74 9.75
C SER A 263 1.29 3.61 9.09
N LEU A 264 1.85 4.72 8.60
CA LEU A 264 3.20 4.75 8.05
C LEU A 264 4.25 4.26 9.06
N ALA A 265 4.04 4.54 10.36
CA ALA A 265 4.90 4.04 11.43
C ALA A 265 4.84 2.51 11.58
N GLN A 266 3.64 1.91 11.48
CA GLN A 266 3.47 0.45 11.50
C GLN A 266 4.14 -0.19 10.29
N PHE A 267 3.93 0.36 9.09
CA PHE A 267 4.59 -0.12 7.88
C PHE A 267 6.11 -0.02 7.99
N GLN A 268 6.63 1.13 8.42
CA GLN A 268 8.07 1.36 8.63
C GLN A 268 8.67 0.34 9.61
N MET A 269 8.01 0.09 10.74
CA MET A 269 8.47 -0.88 11.74
C MET A 269 8.60 -2.29 11.14
N PHE A 270 7.58 -2.74 10.41
CA PHE A 270 7.59 -4.04 9.76
C PHE A 270 8.63 -4.12 8.64
N PHE A 271 8.68 -3.09 7.79
CA PHE A 271 9.68 -2.94 6.72
C PHE A 271 11.11 -3.06 7.27
N MET A 272 11.45 -2.27 8.28
CA MET A 272 12.78 -2.32 8.91
C MET A 272 13.09 -3.70 9.50
N SER A 273 12.11 -4.37 10.08
CA SER A 273 12.27 -5.72 10.65
C SER A 273 12.64 -6.74 9.57
N MET A 274 11.96 -6.72 8.42
CA MET A 274 12.27 -7.59 7.28
C MET A 274 13.72 -7.41 6.78
N PHE A 275 14.17 -6.16 6.61
CA PHE A 275 15.51 -5.88 6.09
C PHE A 275 16.62 -6.17 7.10
N ARG A 276 16.43 -5.82 8.38
CA ARG A 276 17.40 -6.13 9.44
C ARG A 276 17.66 -7.63 9.56
N MET A 277 16.62 -8.42 9.35
CA MET A 277 16.69 -9.88 9.44
C MET A 277 17.01 -10.57 8.10
N LYS A 278 17.22 -9.81 7.02
CA LYS A 278 17.45 -10.32 5.66
C LYS A 278 16.35 -11.28 5.18
N GLN A 279 15.10 -10.97 5.53
CA GLN A 279 13.90 -11.73 5.16
C GLN A 279 12.93 -10.87 4.34
N ALA A 280 13.42 -9.84 3.64
CA ALA A 280 12.59 -9.03 2.75
C ALA A 280 12.07 -9.88 1.59
N ASN A 281 10.75 -10.05 1.55
CA ASN A 281 10.04 -10.89 0.59
C ASN A 281 8.57 -10.44 0.53
N PRO A 282 7.93 -10.30 -0.64
CA PRO A 282 6.55 -9.81 -0.71
C PRO A 282 5.53 -10.70 0.00
N GLU A 283 5.77 -12.01 0.12
CA GLU A 283 4.91 -12.92 0.88
C GLU A 283 4.81 -12.51 2.35
N LYS A 284 5.87 -11.95 2.94
CA LYS A 284 5.82 -11.46 4.33
C LYS A 284 4.84 -10.30 4.48
N LEU A 285 4.79 -9.40 3.50
CA LEU A 285 3.83 -8.30 3.49
C LEU A 285 2.40 -8.80 3.24
N ARG A 286 2.22 -9.74 2.31
CA ARG A 286 0.94 -10.40 2.06
C ARG A 286 0.42 -11.10 3.33
N ASP A 287 1.27 -11.89 4.00
CA ASP A 287 0.90 -12.63 5.19
C ASP A 287 0.54 -11.67 6.35
N LEU A 288 1.24 -10.55 6.48
CA LEU A 288 0.86 -9.49 7.41
C LEU A 288 -0.54 -8.93 7.10
N ILE A 289 -0.84 -8.65 5.83
CA ILE A 289 -2.17 -8.17 5.40
C ILE A 289 -3.25 -9.19 5.78
N LEU A 290 -3.04 -10.47 5.45
CA LEU A 290 -3.97 -11.55 5.79
C LEU A 290 -4.18 -11.69 7.30
N ASN A 291 -3.12 -11.61 8.09
CA ASN A 291 -3.20 -11.67 9.55
C ASN A 291 -4.01 -10.49 10.11
N CYS A 292 -3.77 -9.28 9.62
CA CYS A 292 -4.51 -8.07 10.01
C CYS A 292 -6.01 -8.15 9.62
N GLU A 293 -6.31 -8.75 8.47
CA GLU A 293 -7.68 -8.90 7.94
C GLU A 293 -8.51 -9.92 8.73
N SER A 294 -7.87 -10.95 9.29
CA SER A 294 -8.53 -12.12 9.90
C SER A 294 -9.60 -11.84 10.97
N ARG A 295 -9.58 -10.66 11.61
CA ARG A 295 -10.53 -10.27 12.67
C ARG A 295 -11.43 -9.09 12.31
N ARG A 296 -11.44 -8.64 11.06
CA ARG A 296 -12.19 -7.43 10.66
C ARG A 296 -13.71 -7.58 10.85
N ASP A 297 -14.26 -8.78 10.69
CA ASP A 297 -15.72 -9.00 10.77
C ASP A 297 -16.27 -9.00 12.19
N ILE A 298 -15.42 -9.36 13.15
CA ILE A 298 -15.80 -9.55 14.56
C ILE A 298 -15.45 -8.35 15.44
N LEU A 299 -14.53 -7.49 14.99
CA LEU A 299 -14.11 -6.31 15.71
C LEU A 299 -14.77 -5.08 15.09
N GLU A 300 -15.16 -4.13 15.93
CA GLU A 300 -15.48 -2.77 15.48
C GLU A 300 -14.18 -2.03 15.09
N ALA A 301 -14.27 -1.02 14.23
CA ALA A 301 -13.09 -0.31 13.72
C ALA A 301 -12.06 0.15 14.79
N PRO A 302 -12.44 0.68 15.97
CA PRO A 302 -11.48 1.00 17.02
C PRO A 302 -10.68 -0.21 17.51
N ALA A 303 -11.36 -1.32 17.77
CA ALA A 303 -10.74 -2.57 18.24
C ALA A 303 -9.93 -3.23 17.12
N TRP A 304 -10.40 -3.17 15.88
CA TRP A 304 -9.67 -3.69 14.73
C TRP A 304 -8.34 -2.94 14.51
N LYS A 305 -8.31 -1.60 14.66
CA LYS A 305 -7.06 -0.84 14.61
C LYS A 305 -6.07 -1.23 15.71
N GLN A 306 -6.56 -1.49 16.93
CA GLN A 306 -5.72 -1.99 18.02
C GLN A 306 -5.18 -3.38 17.71
N TYR A 307 -6.02 -4.26 17.18
CA TYR A 307 -5.64 -5.59 16.75
C TYR A 307 -4.55 -5.55 15.66
N ILE A 308 -4.72 -4.74 14.62
CA ILE A 308 -3.70 -4.48 13.60
C ILE A 308 -2.38 -4.07 14.26
N SER A 309 -2.43 -3.16 15.24
CA SER A 309 -1.22 -2.71 15.94
C SER A 309 -0.49 -3.83 16.69
N ILE A 310 -1.24 -4.78 17.27
CA ILE A 310 -0.66 -5.95 17.92
C ILE A 310 -0.05 -6.88 16.88
N ILE A 311 -0.79 -7.20 15.82
CA ILE A 311 -0.33 -8.11 14.76
C ILE A 311 0.94 -7.60 14.08
N VAL A 312 1.02 -6.31 13.76
CA VAL A 312 2.23 -5.72 13.17
C VAL A 312 3.41 -5.87 14.12
N THR A 313 3.21 -5.64 15.42
CA THR A 313 4.26 -5.83 16.44
C THR A 313 4.70 -7.28 16.54
N GLU A 314 3.75 -8.22 16.69
CA GLU A 314 4.03 -9.65 16.81
C GLU A 314 4.74 -10.20 15.57
N ASN A 315 4.29 -9.83 14.36
CA ASN A 315 4.92 -10.25 13.11
C ASN A 315 6.32 -9.65 12.96
N SER A 316 6.54 -8.41 13.44
CA SER A 316 7.87 -7.80 13.48
C SER A 316 8.81 -8.51 14.44
N GLU A 317 8.32 -8.90 15.63
CA GLU A 317 9.07 -9.66 16.63
C GLU A 317 9.36 -11.11 16.18
N GLU A 318 8.44 -11.74 15.46
CA GLU A 318 8.62 -13.07 14.88
C GLU A 318 9.76 -13.09 13.86
N LEU A 319 9.84 -12.07 13.00
CA LEU A 319 10.96 -11.90 12.08
C LEU A 319 12.31 -11.81 12.82
N ILE A 320 12.35 -11.10 13.95
CA ILE A 320 13.56 -10.89 14.76
C ILE A 320 13.98 -12.15 15.51
N SER A 321 13.01 -12.84 16.14
CA SER A 321 13.27 -14.01 16.97
C SER A 321 13.56 -15.27 16.15
N GLY A 322 13.25 -15.29 14.85
CA GLY A 322 13.43 -16.45 13.96
C GLY A 322 12.62 -17.67 14.39
N THR A 323 11.73 -17.50 15.37
CA THR A 323 10.92 -18.55 15.94
C THR A 323 9.54 -18.41 15.30
N PHE A 324 9.25 -19.25 14.30
CA PHE A 324 7.86 -19.52 13.98
C PHE A 324 7.23 -19.98 15.28
N LYS A 325 6.34 -19.17 15.88
CA LYS A 325 5.37 -19.75 16.79
C LYS A 325 4.61 -20.72 15.88
N GLN A 326 4.87 -22.04 16.01
CA GLN A 326 3.89 -23.05 15.62
C GLN A 326 2.55 -22.44 15.95
N LYS A 327 1.62 -22.32 14.97
CA LYS A 327 0.25 -21.84 15.18
C LYS A 327 -0.08 -22.17 16.62
N ASN A 328 0.06 -21.20 17.53
CA ASN A 328 -0.28 -21.50 18.90
C ASN A 328 -1.73 -21.95 18.76
N ASN A 329 -2.19 -22.91 19.57
CA ASN A 329 -3.62 -23.08 19.76
C ASN A 329 -4.14 -21.74 20.34
N VAL A 330 -4.24 -20.74 19.46
CA VAL A 330 -4.95 -19.50 19.63
C VAL A 330 -6.35 -20.00 19.41
N PRO A 331 -7.12 -20.15 20.49
CA PRO A 331 -8.48 -20.60 20.40
C PRO A 331 -9.21 -19.75 19.36
N PRO A 332 -10.00 -20.38 18.47
CA PRO A 332 -10.66 -19.66 17.41
C PRO A 332 -11.59 -18.61 18.01
N ILE A 333 -11.64 -17.43 17.41
CA ILE A 333 -12.60 -16.42 17.84
C ILE A 333 -13.93 -16.71 17.19
N ILE A 334 -14.99 -16.62 17.99
CA ILE A 334 -16.33 -16.96 17.57
C ILE A 334 -17.09 -15.65 17.35
N PRO A 335 -17.50 -15.32 16.12
CA PRO A 335 -18.34 -14.17 15.85
C PRO A 335 -19.69 -14.23 16.58
N ALA A 336 -20.27 -13.06 16.83
CA ALA A 336 -21.66 -12.98 17.28
C ALA A 336 -22.58 -13.58 16.22
N GLY A 337 -23.48 -14.48 16.62
CA GLY A 337 -24.40 -15.13 15.68
C GLY A 337 -23.74 -16.12 14.72
N ALA A 338 -22.47 -16.50 14.93
CA ALA A 338 -21.75 -17.42 14.05
C ALA A 338 -22.51 -18.74 13.86
N PHE A 339 -22.52 -19.23 12.62
CA PHE A 339 -22.97 -20.58 12.32
C PHE A 339 -21.82 -21.55 12.53
N LEU A 340 -22.13 -22.70 13.12
CA LEU A 340 -21.15 -23.73 13.38
C LEU A 340 -21.74 -25.10 13.12
N HIS A 341 -20.92 -25.96 12.54
CA HIS A 341 -21.25 -27.37 12.30
C HIS A 341 -20.52 -28.22 13.34
N HIS A 342 -21.28 -28.86 14.23
CA HIS A 342 -20.76 -29.77 15.23
C HIS A 342 -20.98 -31.22 14.79
N ILE A 343 -19.94 -32.07 14.82
CA ILE A 343 -20.02 -33.48 14.33
C ILE A 343 -21.20 -34.29 14.89
N THR A 344 -21.54 -34.09 16.17
CA THR A 344 -22.66 -34.76 16.86
C THR A 344 -24.00 -34.05 16.72
N PHE A 345 -24.04 -32.72 16.76
CA PHE A 345 -25.27 -31.95 16.89
C PHE A 345 -25.75 -31.32 15.57
N GLY A 346 -24.96 -31.41 14.51
CA GLY A 346 -25.21 -30.79 13.22
C GLY A 346 -25.00 -29.27 13.26
N ASP A 347 -25.77 -28.55 12.46
CA ASP A 347 -25.68 -27.10 12.34
C ASP A 347 -26.31 -26.40 13.55
N GLY A 348 -25.60 -25.40 14.08
CA GLY A 348 -26.05 -24.58 15.19
C GLY A 348 -25.62 -23.13 15.01
N GLN A 349 -26.22 -22.25 15.82
CA GLN A 349 -25.92 -20.83 15.83
C GLN A 349 -25.57 -20.35 17.23
N VAL A 350 -24.53 -19.53 17.33
CA VAL A 350 -24.11 -18.89 18.58
C VAL A 350 -25.12 -17.81 18.95
N VAL A 351 -25.70 -17.90 20.15
CA VAL A 351 -26.73 -16.95 20.62
C VAL A 351 -26.31 -16.14 21.85
N ALA A 352 -25.36 -16.66 22.62
CA ALA A 352 -24.86 -16.05 23.84
C ALA A 352 -23.46 -16.58 24.17
N LEU A 353 -22.77 -15.93 25.10
CA LEU A 353 -21.53 -16.41 25.69
C LEU A 353 -21.59 -16.30 27.21
N ASP A 354 -20.90 -17.20 27.90
CA ASP A 354 -20.69 -17.13 29.33
C ASP A 354 -19.31 -16.50 29.59
N ALA A 355 -19.29 -15.49 30.45
CA ALA A 355 -18.08 -14.78 30.85
C ALA A 355 -17.89 -14.83 32.37
N ASP A 356 -16.66 -14.98 32.81
CA ASP A 356 -16.28 -14.87 34.22
C ASP A 356 -15.63 -13.51 34.48
N PHE A 357 -16.12 -12.77 35.46
CA PHE A 357 -15.58 -11.48 35.87
C PHE A 357 -15.20 -11.56 37.36
N PRO A 358 -13.94 -11.24 37.75
CA PRO A 358 -13.48 -11.38 39.13
C PRO A 358 -14.28 -10.58 40.17
N LYS A 359 -14.94 -9.49 39.75
CA LYS A 359 -15.76 -8.62 40.61
C LYS A 359 -17.25 -9.01 40.60
N TYR A 360 -17.63 -10.05 39.87
CA TYR A 360 -19.00 -10.56 39.83
C TYR A 360 -19.16 -11.69 40.86
N SER A 361 -20.24 -11.66 41.64
CA SER A 361 -20.38 -12.53 42.82
C SER A 361 -20.74 -13.99 42.50
N SER A 362 -21.16 -14.29 41.27
CA SER A 362 -21.41 -15.65 40.79
C SER A 362 -20.37 -16.09 39.76
N LYS A 363 -20.20 -17.42 39.60
CA LYS A 363 -19.14 -18.04 38.79
C LYS A 363 -19.07 -17.59 37.32
N SER A 364 -20.18 -17.19 36.71
CA SER A 364 -20.22 -16.67 35.34
C SER A 364 -21.49 -15.85 35.12
N ILE A 365 -21.45 -14.95 34.13
CA ILE A 365 -22.59 -14.21 33.60
C ILE A 365 -22.82 -14.62 32.14
N SER A 366 -24.08 -14.90 31.77
CA SER A 366 -24.46 -15.14 30.38
C SER A 366 -24.78 -13.81 29.70
N LEU A 367 -24.03 -13.48 28.64
CA LEU A 367 -24.19 -12.28 27.85
C LEU A 367 -24.84 -12.64 26.50
N PRO A 368 -25.87 -11.92 26.04
CA PRO A 368 -26.43 -12.14 24.71
C PRO A 368 -25.37 -11.85 23.65
N TYR A 369 -25.30 -12.71 22.64
CA TYR A 369 -24.24 -12.69 21.64
C TYR A 369 -24.72 -13.12 20.24
N LEU A 370 -26.03 -13.01 19.97
CA LEU A 370 -26.60 -13.30 18.66
C LEU A 370 -26.34 -12.19 17.63
N ARG A 371 -26.32 -10.92 18.07
CA ARG A 371 -26.20 -9.75 17.19
C ARG A 371 -24.97 -8.87 17.48
N GLY A 372 -24.19 -9.26 18.49
CA GLY A 372 -23.11 -8.47 19.05
C GLY A 372 -23.06 -8.67 20.56
N ILE A 373 -22.04 -8.10 21.19
CA ILE A 373 -21.93 -8.07 22.65
C ILE A 373 -22.72 -6.87 23.22
N PRO A 374 -23.23 -6.92 24.46
CA PRO A 374 -23.92 -5.77 25.07
C PRO A 374 -23.05 -4.51 25.10
N GLU A 375 -23.66 -3.33 24.99
CA GLU A 375 -22.94 -2.04 25.00
C GLU A 375 -22.03 -1.85 26.23
N GLU A 376 -22.40 -2.44 27.37
CA GLU A 376 -21.66 -2.37 28.63
C GLU A 376 -20.37 -3.23 28.64
N VAL A 377 -20.13 -3.98 27.57
CA VAL A 377 -19.03 -4.95 27.44
C VAL A 377 -18.28 -4.73 26.15
N THR A 378 -16.96 -4.75 26.20
CA THR A 378 -16.08 -4.64 25.03
C THR A 378 -15.13 -5.81 24.95
N PHE A 379 -14.80 -6.26 23.73
CA PHE A 379 -13.74 -7.24 23.54
C PHE A 379 -12.38 -6.57 23.68
N SER A 380 -11.49 -7.24 24.40
CA SER A 380 -10.06 -6.98 24.30
C SER A 380 -9.57 -7.32 22.89
N PRO A 381 -8.52 -6.64 22.37
CA PRO A 381 -7.92 -6.96 21.09
C PRO A 381 -7.47 -8.42 20.92
N ASP A 382 -7.26 -9.14 22.01
CA ASP A 382 -6.94 -10.57 22.01
C ASP A 382 -8.10 -11.48 21.56
N GLY A 383 -9.34 -10.98 21.55
CA GLY A 383 -10.56 -11.69 21.15
C GLY A 383 -11.02 -12.77 22.14
N LYS A 384 -10.47 -12.80 23.35
CA LYS A 384 -10.74 -13.80 24.41
C LYS A 384 -11.13 -13.18 25.74
N THR A 385 -10.65 -11.96 25.97
CA THR A 385 -10.86 -11.19 27.18
C THR A 385 -11.96 -10.17 26.94
N LEU A 386 -12.80 -9.97 27.94
CA LEU A 386 -13.90 -9.01 27.92
C LEU A 386 -13.65 -7.93 28.96
N PHE A 387 -14.02 -6.70 28.67
CA PHE A 387 -14.04 -5.62 29.65
C PHE A 387 -15.47 -5.16 29.86
N HIS A 388 -15.99 -5.35 31.06
CA HIS A 388 -17.30 -4.86 31.47
C HIS A 388 -17.15 -3.57 32.27
N GLU A 389 -17.93 -2.53 31.95
CA GLU A 389 -17.83 -1.21 32.61
C GLU A 389 -17.87 -1.26 34.15
N ARG A 390 -18.61 -2.21 34.73
CA ARG A 390 -18.81 -2.33 36.18
C ARG A 390 -17.87 -3.35 36.82
N PHE A 391 -17.62 -4.46 36.14
CA PHE A 391 -16.89 -5.61 36.72
C PHE A 391 -15.42 -5.67 36.30
N GLY A 392 -15.00 -4.81 35.36
CA GLY A 392 -13.64 -4.75 34.83
C GLY A 392 -13.35 -5.88 33.84
N GLU A 393 -12.10 -6.30 33.80
CA GLU A 393 -11.61 -7.37 32.94
C GLU A 393 -12.17 -8.73 33.35
N GLY A 394 -12.56 -9.54 32.37
CA GLY A 394 -13.09 -10.90 32.53
C GLY A 394 -12.74 -11.79 31.34
N ALA A 395 -13.02 -13.08 31.46
CA ALA A 395 -12.63 -14.08 30.46
C ALA A 395 -13.85 -14.87 29.96
N ILE A 396 -13.85 -15.23 28.68
CA ILE A 396 -14.89 -16.09 28.10
C ILE A 396 -14.66 -17.52 28.58
N VAL A 397 -15.70 -18.13 29.16
CA VAL A 397 -15.67 -19.50 29.67
C VAL A 397 -16.46 -20.48 28.80
N ALA A 398 -17.50 -20.02 28.09
CA ALA A 398 -18.25 -20.85 27.15
C ALA A 398 -19.01 -20.03 26.11
N TYR A 399 -19.40 -20.67 25.01
CA TYR A 399 -20.40 -20.16 24.08
C TYR A 399 -21.68 -20.98 24.16
N ILE A 400 -22.82 -20.31 24.13
CA ILE A 400 -24.15 -20.92 24.09
C ILE A 400 -24.57 -21.02 22.64
N VAL A 401 -24.75 -22.25 22.18
CA VAL A 401 -25.09 -22.57 20.79
C VAL A 401 -26.45 -23.26 20.74
N VAL A 402 -27.30 -22.78 19.86
CA VAL A 402 -28.61 -23.39 19.58
C VAL A 402 -28.48 -24.28 18.35
N PHE A 403 -28.65 -25.59 18.57
CA PHE A 403 -28.82 -26.59 17.52
C PHE A 403 -30.30 -26.92 17.36
N ARG A 404 -30.67 -27.61 16.28
CA ARG A 404 -32.07 -27.88 15.91
C ARG A 404 -32.98 -28.39 17.04
N ASN A 405 -32.44 -29.20 17.96
CA ASN A 405 -33.21 -29.84 19.04
C ASN A 405 -32.64 -29.61 20.45
N THR A 406 -31.56 -28.83 20.60
CA THR A 406 -30.89 -28.67 21.89
C THR A 406 -30.09 -27.38 21.94
N MET A 407 -29.93 -26.84 23.15
CA MET A 407 -29.00 -25.75 23.44
C MET A 407 -27.81 -26.34 24.19
N VAL A 408 -26.59 -25.98 23.79
CA VAL A 408 -25.35 -26.54 24.35
C VAL A 408 -24.43 -25.41 24.75
N HIS A 409 -23.85 -25.52 25.95
CA HIS A 409 -22.76 -24.66 26.41
C HIS A 409 -21.45 -25.33 26.03
N LEU A 410 -20.77 -24.79 25.01
CA LEU A 410 -19.48 -25.27 24.55
C LEU A 410 -18.37 -24.53 25.31
N SER A 411 -17.60 -25.26 26.12
CA SER A 411 -16.53 -24.67 26.92
C SER A 411 -15.43 -24.06 26.05
N PHE A 412 -15.06 -22.82 26.33
CA PHE A 412 -13.99 -22.12 25.63
C PHE A 412 -12.71 -22.13 26.49
N PRO A 413 -11.52 -22.37 25.91
CA PRO A 413 -11.26 -22.67 24.49
C PRO A 413 -11.44 -24.13 24.10
N LYS A 414 -11.54 -25.03 25.08
CA LYS A 414 -11.35 -26.47 24.92
C LYS A 414 -12.21 -27.11 23.83
N ALA A 415 -13.51 -26.80 23.78
CA ALA A 415 -14.41 -27.40 22.80
C ALA A 415 -14.06 -27.00 21.36
N PHE A 416 -13.41 -25.85 21.17
CA PHE A 416 -13.11 -25.28 19.87
C PHE A 416 -11.71 -25.63 19.35
N ASP A 417 -10.87 -26.24 20.20
CA ASP A 417 -9.55 -26.75 19.82
C ASP A 417 -9.59 -28.24 19.41
N GLU A 418 -10.71 -28.95 19.60
CA GLU A 418 -10.80 -30.42 19.48
C GLU A 418 -11.08 -30.95 18.05
N ASN A 419 -11.03 -30.13 16.99
CA ASN A 419 -11.40 -30.50 15.60
C ASN A 419 -12.81 -31.12 15.45
N THR A 420 -13.67 -30.97 16.45
CA THR A 420 -15.05 -31.49 16.48
C THR A 420 -16.08 -30.52 15.89
N LEU A 421 -15.64 -29.32 15.53
CA LEU A 421 -16.46 -28.18 15.14
C LEU A 421 -15.83 -27.44 13.95
N LEU A 422 -16.66 -27.07 12.98
CA LEU A 422 -16.32 -26.14 11.90
C LEU A 422 -17.12 -24.85 12.10
N ILE A 423 -16.46 -23.70 11.99
CA ILE A 423 -17.08 -22.37 12.11
C ILE A 423 -17.21 -21.82 10.68
N GLU A 424 -18.41 -21.40 10.28
CA GLU A 424 -18.70 -20.82 8.95
C GLU A 424 -18.80 -19.30 8.98
#